data_AF-A0A958FNB6-F1
#
_entry.id   AF-A0A958FNB6-F1
#
_cell.length_a   1.000
_cell.length_b   1.000
_cell.length_c   1.000
_cell.angle_alpha   90.00
_cell.angle_beta   90.00
_cell.angle_gamma   90.00
#
_symmetry.space_group_name_H-M   'P 1'
#
loop_
_entity.id
_entity.type
_entity.pdbx_description
1 polymer ?
#
loop_
_entity_poly.entity_id
_entity_poly.type
_entity_poly.pdbx_seq_one_letter_code
_entity_poly.pdbx_strand_id
1 'polypeptide(L)'
;MTIHRAIFPQMLKTLITVMMLAIAALFFTGCSGQSGSPEKATSLVVPAVEAVQSKTGSLPLIQRLNGVVKAKNQVSIYPEINAVVVEVLVKNGDTVKRGQPLIRLRDKEFRE
;
A
#
# COMPACT_ATOMS: atom_id res chain seq x y z
N MET A 1 77.88 48.70 -19.08
CA MET A 1 77.18 48.45 -20.36
C MET A 1 76.64 47.02 -20.31
N THR A 2 75.67 46.73 -19.45
CA THR A 2 74.21 46.78 -19.73
C THR A 2 73.76 45.75 -20.78
N ILE A 3 73.68 44.48 -20.38
CA ILE A 3 72.70 43.42 -20.74
C ILE A 3 72.87 42.38 -19.61
N HIS A 4 72.54 42.60 -18.33
CA HIS A 4 71.36 43.14 -17.67
C HIS A 4 70.05 42.47 -18.13
N ARG A 5 69.56 41.57 -17.26
CA ARG A 5 68.14 41.22 -17.05
C ARG A 5 67.43 40.36 -18.09
N ALA A 6 67.83 39.11 -18.24
CA ALA A 6 66.90 38.10 -18.78
C ALA A 6 67.18 36.65 -18.33
N ILE A 7 68.43 36.29 -18.03
CA ILE A 7 68.84 34.89 -17.83
C ILE A 7 68.62 34.39 -16.39
N PHE A 8 68.85 35.23 -15.38
CA PHE A 8 68.65 34.87 -13.96
C PHE A 8 67.19 34.53 -13.60
N PRO A 9 66.15 35.29 -14.05
CA PRO A 9 64.78 34.90 -13.81
C PRO A 9 64.33 33.76 -14.74
N GLN A 10 65.00 33.48 -15.87
CA GLN A 10 64.64 32.36 -16.73
C GLN A 10 65.03 31.01 -16.13
N MET A 11 66.21 30.90 -15.52
CA MET A 11 66.63 29.67 -14.82
C MET A 11 65.83 29.44 -13.54
N LEU A 12 65.44 30.50 -12.83
CA LEU A 12 64.55 30.41 -11.66
C LEU A 12 63.11 30.07 -12.07
N LYS A 13 62.59 30.62 -13.17
CA LYS A 13 61.27 30.28 -13.72
C LYS A 13 61.21 28.83 -14.21
N THR A 14 62.25 28.34 -14.90
CA THR A 14 62.32 26.93 -15.33
C THR A 14 62.46 25.97 -14.15
N LEU A 15 63.19 26.34 -13.09
CA LEU A 15 63.23 25.57 -11.85
C LEU A 15 61.86 25.52 -11.14
N ILE A 16 61.15 26.66 -11.07
CA ILE A 16 59.81 26.74 -10.48
C ILE A 16 58.79 25.98 -11.32
N THR A 17 58.82 26.06 -12.65
CA THR A 17 57.88 25.30 -13.50
C THR A 17 58.16 23.80 -13.47
N VAL A 18 59.42 23.36 -13.40
CA VAL A 18 59.76 21.94 -13.21
C VAL A 18 59.31 21.44 -11.84
N MET A 19 59.48 22.24 -10.78
CA MET A 19 59.00 21.89 -9.44
C MET A 19 57.47 21.87 -9.36
N MET A 20 56.79 22.81 -10.00
CA MET A 20 55.32 22.84 -10.05
C MET A 20 54.75 21.68 -10.89
N LEU A 21 55.44 21.29 -11.98
CA LEU A 21 55.09 20.14 -12.79
C LEU A 21 55.33 18.81 -12.04
N ALA A 22 56.41 18.73 -11.26
CA ALA A 22 56.69 17.59 -10.40
C ALA A 22 55.61 17.45 -9.31
N ILE A 23 55.24 18.54 -8.65
CA ILE A 23 54.15 18.57 -7.65
C ILE A 23 52.80 18.20 -8.30
N ALA A 24 52.52 18.67 -9.53
CA ALA A 24 51.31 18.27 -10.26
C ALA A 24 51.28 16.76 -10.58
N ALA A 25 52.43 16.14 -10.87
CA ALA A 25 52.53 14.70 -11.08
C ALA A 25 52.27 13.89 -9.79
N LEU A 26 52.62 14.43 -8.61
CA LEU A 26 52.26 13.86 -7.31
C LEU A 26 50.74 13.89 -7.06
N PHE A 27 50.01 14.89 -7.57
CA PHE A 27 48.54 14.92 -7.46
C PHE A 27 47.84 13.86 -8.32
N PHE A 28 48.43 13.43 -9.44
CA PHE A 28 47.85 12.37 -10.29
C PHE A 28 48.13 10.94 -9.80
N THR A 29 49.04 10.74 -8.84
CA THR A 29 49.36 9.42 -8.28
C THR A 29 48.44 9.00 -7.11
N GLY A 30 47.45 9.84 -6.76
CA GLY A 30 46.48 9.60 -5.68
C GLY A 30 45.21 8.82 -6.08
N CYS A 31 45.09 8.35 -7.32
CA CYS A 31 44.00 7.48 -7.75
C CYS A 31 44.55 6.20 -8.37
N SER A 32 45.34 5.45 -7.59
CA SER A 32 45.46 4.02 -7.83
C SER A 32 44.20 3.39 -7.27
N GLY A 33 43.35 2.90 -8.17
CA GLY A 33 42.15 2.16 -7.83
C GLY A 33 42.47 1.08 -6.81
N GLN A 34 41.65 1.05 -5.76
CA GLN A 34 41.58 0.03 -4.72
C GLN A 34 41.79 -1.35 -5.33
N SER A 35 43.04 -1.81 -5.33
CA SER A 35 43.35 -3.23 -5.39
C SER A 35 42.91 -3.75 -4.04
N GLY A 36 41.79 -4.47 -4.03
CA GLY A 36 41.30 -5.15 -2.84
C GLY A 36 42.46 -5.91 -2.22
N SER A 37 42.83 -5.52 -1.01
CA SER A 37 43.71 -6.33 -0.16
C SER A 37 43.10 -7.73 -0.12
N PRO A 38 43.86 -8.83 -0.30
CA PRO A 38 43.36 -10.13 0.11
C PRO A 38 43.27 -10.06 1.63
N GLU A 39 42.08 -9.67 2.09
CA GLU A 39 41.68 -9.81 3.48
C GLU A 39 42.03 -11.25 3.85
N LYS A 40 42.92 -11.40 4.83
CA LYS A 40 43.31 -12.69 5.38
C LYS A 40 42.02 -13.36 5.81
N ALA A 41 41.52 -14.28 4.99
CA ALA A 41 40.29 -15.00 5.26
C ALA A 41 40.54 -15.86 6.49
N THR A 42 40.33 -15.30 7.68
CA THR A 42 39.81 -16.09 8.78
C THR A 42 38.62 -16.82 8.17
N SER A 43 38.71 -18.15 8.09
CA SER A 43 37.62 -19.04 7.71
C SER A 43 36.50 -18.87 8.72
N LEU A 44 35.78 -17.76 8.63
CA LEU A 44 34.46 -17.59 9.17
C LEU A 44 33.61 -18.57 8.39
N VAL A 45 33.25 -19.67 9.05
CA VAL A 45 32.25 -20.61 8.54
C VAL A 45 30.97 -19.80 8.41
N VAL A 46 30.67 -19.32 7.19
CA VAL A 46 29.41 -18.64 6.91
C VAL A 46 28.36 -19.72 6.74
N PRO A 47 27.38 -19.83 7.65
CA PRO A 47 26.35 -20.84 7.53
C PRO A 47 25.53 -20.58 6.26
N ALA A 48 25.36 -21.62 5.44
CA ALA A 48 24.45 -21.55 4.30
C ALA A 48 23.01 -21.39 4.83
N VAL A 49 22.32 -20.36 4.34
CA VAL A 49 20.93 -20.06 4.69
C VAL A 49 20.09 -19.92 3.43
N GLU A 50 18.84 -20.36 3.50
CA GLU A 50 17.86 -20.14 2.44
C GLU A 50 17.11 -18.82 2.71
N ALA A 51 17.22 -17.88 1.79
CA ALA A 51 16.52 -16.60 1.86
C ALA A 51 15.45 -16.52 0.76
N VAL A 52 14.30 -15.94 1.10
CA VAL A 52 13.23 -15.64 0.15
C VAL A 52 13.14 -14.14 -0.02
N GLN A 53 13.05 -13.68 -1.27
CA GLN A 53 12.98 -12.25 -1.56
C GLN A 53 11.62 -11.67 -1.18
N SER A 54 11.62 -10.61 -0.39
CA SER A 54 10.38 -9.96 0.05
C SER A 54 9.64 -9.31 -1.12
N LYS A 55 8.32 -9.41 -1.10
CA LYS A 55 7.42 -8.77 -2.05
C LYS A 55 6.54 -7.77 -1.32
N THR A 56 6.47 -6.56 -1.84
CA THR A 56 5.55 -5.54 -1.32
C THR A 56 4.18 -5.75 -1.94
N GLY A 57 3.13 -5.72 -1.12
CA GLY A 57 1.75 -5.83 -1.54
C GLY A 57 0.81 -5.41 -0.41
N SER A 58 -0.48 -5.31 -0.72
CA SER A 58 -1.50 -5.06 0.29
C SER A 58 -1.88 -6.37 0.99
N LEU A 59 -1.97 -6.33 2.32
CA LEU A 59 -2.52 -7.42 3.12
C LEU A 59 -3.85 -6.96 3.71
N PRO A 60 -4.99 -7.32 3.10
CA PRO A 60 -6.29 -6.89 3.61
C PRO A 60 -6.61 -7.64 4.89
N LEU A 61 -6.96 -6.89 5.95
CA LEU A 61 -7.50 -7.46 7.18
C LEU A 61 -9.00 -7.68 6.98
N ILE A 62 -9.43 -8.94 6.89
CA ILE A 62 -10.83 -9.30 6.64
C ILE A 62 -11.42 -9.96 7.88
N GLN A 63 -12.55 -9.46 8.35
CA GLN A 63 -13.36 -10.11 9.38
C GLN A 63 -14.61 -10.71 8.74
N ARG A 64 -14.86 -12.00 9.01
CA ARG A 64 -16.07 -12.69 8.54
C ARG A 64 -17.11 -12.66 9.64
N LEU A 65 -18.27 -12.09 9.35
CA LEU A 65 -19.41 -12.01 10.25
C LEU A 65 -20.60 -12.72 9.61
N ASN A 66 -21.42 -13.35 10.45
CA ASN A 66 -22.63 -14.02 10.04
C ASN A 66 -23.84 -13.32 10.68
N GLY A 67 -24.95 -13.28 9.97
CA GLY A 67 -26.18 -12.66 10.46
C GLY A 67 -27.37 -13.03 9.59
N VAL A 68 -28.56 -12.69 10.06
CA VAL A 68 -29.82 -12.90 9.34
C VAL A 68 -30.36 -11.55 8.87
N VAL A 69 -30.75 -11.46 7.61
CA VAL A 69 -31.40 -10.26 7.06
C VAL A 69 -32.85 -10.24 7.51
N LYS A 70 -33.29 -9.11 8.08
CA LYS A 70 -34.68 -8.86 8.47
C LYS A 70 -35.15 -7.54 7.91
N ALA A 71 -36.43 -7.47 7.54
CA ALA A 71 -37.03 -6.23 7.10
C ALA A 71 -37.16 -5.25 8.28
N LYS A 72 -36.83 -3.97 8.05
CA LYS A 72 -36.93 -2.92 9.06
C LYS A 72 -38.38 -2.71 9.53
N ASN A 73 -39.34 -2.80 8.60
CA ASN A 73 -40.76 -2.57 8.84
C ASN A 73 -41.56 -3.83 8.48
N GLN A 74 -41.51 -4.85 9.34
CA GLN A 74 -42.29 -6.08 9.19
C GLN A 74 -43.41 -6.10 10.22
N VAL A 75 -44.64 -6.32 9.77
CA VAL A 75 -45.81 -6.43 10.66
C VAL A 75 -46.52 -7.74 10.41
N SER A 76 -46.97 -8.38 11.48
CA SER A 76 -47.95 -9.48 11.39
C SER A 76 -49.34 -8.87 11.46
N ILE A 77 -50.22 -9.31 10.57
CA ILE A 77 -51.58 -8.77 10.45
C ILE A 77 -52.52 -9.71 11.19
N TYR A 78 -53.41 -9.13 11.99
CA TYR A 78 -54.41 -9.85 12.76
C TYR A 78 -55.77 -9.21 12.54
N PRO A 79 -56.86 -10.01 12.50
CA PRO A 79 -58.20 -9.46 12.48
C PRO A 79 -58.55 -8.87 13.85
N GLU A 80 -59.37 -7.82 13.87
CA GLU A 80 -59.84 -7.20 15.11
C GLU A 80 -60.95 -8.02 15.79
N ILE A 81 -61.67 -8.82 15.01
CA ILE A 81 -62.75 -9.70 15.47
C ILE A 81 -62.46 -11.15 15.08
N ASN A 82 -62.99 -12.09 15.88
CA ASN A 82 -62.94 -13.51 15.56
C ASN A 82 -64.13 -13.88 14.67
N ALA A 83 -63.89 -13.98 13.37
CA ALA A 83 -64.91 -14.35 12.39
C ALA A 83 -64.32 -15.26 11.29
N VAL A 84 -65.18 -16.00 10.60
CA VAL A 84 -64.76 -16.92 9.53
C VAL A 84 -64.26 -16.13 8.31
N VAL A 85 -63.10 -16.52 7.76
CA VAL A 85 -62.60 -15.99 6.48
C VAL A 85 -63.47 -16.50 5.34
N VAL A 86 -64.08 -15.58 4.59
CA VAL A 86 -64.93 -15.92 3.43
C VAL A 86 -64.15 -15.82 2.13
N GLU A 87 -63.15 -14.95 2.06
CA GLU A 87 -62.41 -14.67 0.84
C GLU A 87 -61.02 -14.10 1.12
N VAL A 88 -60.04 -14.44 0.28
CA VAL A 88 -58.68 -13.88 0.30
C VAL A 88 -58.49 -13.07 -0.98
N LEU A 89 -58.20 -11.78 -0.84
CA LEU A 89 -58.23 -10.79 -1.94
C LEU A 89 -56.84 -10.54 -2.55
N VAL A 90 -55.78 -11.06 -1.94
CA VAL A 90 -54.38 -10.85 -2.35
C VAL A 90 -53.62 -12.16 -2.40
N LYS A 91 -52.55 -12.21 -3.20
CA LYS A 91 -51.66 -13.38 -3.32
C LYS A 91 -50.31 -13.10 -2.68
N ASN A 92 -49.60 -14.17 -2.37
CA ASN A 92 -48.24 -14.09 -1.86
C ASN A 92 -47.34 -13.40 -2.89
N GLY A 93 -46.63 -12.36 -2.46
CA GLY A 93 -45.74 -11.56 -3.30
C GLY A 93 -46.38 -10.28 -3.85
N ASP A 94 -47.69 -10.09 -3.68
CA ASP A 94 -48.36 -8.87 -4.12
C ASP A 94 -47.90 -7.65 -3.33
N THR A 95 -47.75 -6.51 -4.02
CA THR A 95 -47.54 -5.22 -3.36
C THR A 95 -48.88 -4.63 -2.97
N VAL A 96 -49.02 -4.28 -1.69
CA VAL A 96 -50.26 -3.74 -1.13
C VAL A 96 -50.03 -2.37 -0.50
N LYS A 97 -51.07 -1.55 -0.46
CA LYS A 97 -51.05 -0.23 0.16
C LYS A 97 -51.72 -0.27 1.54
N ARG A 98 -51.39 0.70 2.40
CA ARG A 98 -52.05 0.86 3.70
C ARG A 98 -53.57 1.03 3.48
N GLY A 99 -54.36 0.29 4.26
CA GLY A 99 -55.82 0.31 4.19
C GLY A 99 -56.43 -0.53 3.07
N GLN A 100 -55.61 -1.15 2.21
CA GLN A 100 -56.10 -2.08 1.20
C GLN A 100 -56.63 -3.35 1.88
N PRO A 101 -57.89 -3.76 1.62
CA PRO A 101 -58.43 -5.01 2.14
C PRO A 101 -57.62 -6.21 1.63
N LEU A 102 -57.22 -7.09 2.56
CA LEU A 102 -56.44 -8.30 2.23
C LEU A 102 -57.30 -9.57 2.29
N ILE A 103 -58.25 -9.61 3.22
CA ILE A 103 -59.18 -10.71 3.45
C ILE A 103 -60.57 -10.15 3.73
N ARG A 104 -61.61 -10.93 3.41
CA ARG A 104 -62.99 -10.62 3.77
C ARG A 104 -63.47 -11.60 4.84
N LEU A 105 -63.87 -11.06 5.98
CA LEU A 105 -64.48 -11.81 7.06
C LEU A 105 -66.00 -11.87 6.89
N ARG A 106 -66.61 -12.85 7.53
CA ARG A 106 -68.07 -12.97 7.63
C ARG A 106 -68.61 -11.86 8.55
N ASP A 107 -69.74 -11.28 8.15
CA ASP A 107 -70.35 -10.11 8.81
C ASP A 107 -71.44 -10.49 9.84
N LYS A 108 -71.64 -11.77 10.15
CA LYS A 108 -72.70 -12.16 11.09
C LYS A 108 -72.30 -11.80 12.52
N GLU A 109 -71.05 -12.10 12.84
CA GLU A 109 -70.42 -11.94 14.14
C GLU A 109 -70.24 -10.46 14.57
N PHE A 110 -70.37 -9.51 13.64
CA PHE A 110 -70.26 -8.08 13.91
C PHE A 110 -71.61 -7.38 14.15
N ARG A 111 -72.72 -8.00 13.75
CA ARG A 111 -74.06 -7.41 13.81
C ARG A 111 -74.85 -7.77 15.07
N GLU A 112 -74.29 -8.61 15.93
CA GLU A 112 -74.85 -9.05 17.22
C GLU A 112 -74.13 -8.35 18.38
#